data_AF-A0A419G674-F1
#
_entry.id   AF-A0A419G674-F1
#
_cell.length_a   1.000
_cell.length_b   1.000
_cell.length_c   1.000
_cell.angle_alpha   90.00
_cell.angle_beta   90.00
_cell.angle_gamma   90.00
#
_symmetry.space_group_name_H-M   'P 1'
#
loop_
_entity.id
_entity.type
_entity.pdbx_description
1 polymer ?
#
loop_
_entity_poly.entity_id
_entity_poly.type
_entity_poly.pdbx_seq_one_letter_code
_entity_poly.pdbx_strand_id
1 'polypeptide(L)'
;MSADVKEKEKQEALEKKEYWWWAEKSRSARLNYLRKAVWSKATKGSSFLPGIEVCTDSMRLYTEKFREADPAEAFIITRARAFAHMLDNIPIFIIDHSRIVGY
;
A
#
# COMPACT_ATOMS: atom_id res chain seq x y z
N MET A 1 -23.58 -3.66 21.74
CA MET A 1 -22.66 -3.54 22.90
C MET A 1 -22.53 -2.07 23.27
N SER A 2 -22.75 -1.70 24.53
CA SER A 2 -22.58 -0.30 24.97
C SER A 2 -21.11 0.13 24.89
N ALA A 3 -20.85 1.44 24.88
CA ALA A 3 -19.49 1.98 24.84
C ALA A 3 -18.63 1.49 26.02
N ASP A 4 -19.24 1.33 27.19
CA ASP A 4 -18.56 0.85 28.41
C ASP A 4 -18.03 -0.58 28.29
N VAL A 5 -18.73 -1.45 27.56
CA VAL A 5 -18.29 -2.84 27.34
C VAL A 5 -17.02 -2.88 26.50
N LYS A 6 -16.96 -2.04 25.45
CA LYS A 6 -15.78 -1.96 24.56
C LYS A 6 -14.54 -1.44 25.27
N GLU A 7 -14.70 -0.46 26.15
CA GLU A 7 -13.57 0.11 26.89
C GLU A 7 -13.01 -0.87 27.93
N LYS A 8 -13.89 -1.63 28.61
CA LYS A 8 -13.48 -2.72 29.51
C LYS A 8 -12.70 -3.81 28.78
N GLU A 9 -13.21 -4.29 27.64
CA GLU A 9 -12.55 -5.33 26.85
C GLU A 9 -11.18 -4.91 26.30
N LYS A 10 -11.01 -3.62 26.01
CA LYS A 10 -9.73 -3.03 25.58
C LYS A 10 -8.75 -2.99 26.75
N GLN A 11 -9.19 -2.52 27.92
CA GLN A 11 -8.35 -2.43 29.11
C GLN A 11 -7.88 -3.81 29.59
N GLU A 12 -8.76 -4.80 29.58
CA GLU A 12 -8.43 -6.18 29.96
C GLU A 12 -7.37 -6.81 29.04
N ALA A 13 -7.43 -6.56 27.72
CA ALA A 13 -6.42 -7.02 26.78
C ALA A 13 -5.06 -6.36 27.03
N LEU A 14 -5.04 -5.09 27.45
CA LEU A 14 -3.80 -4.39 27.79
C LEU A 14 -3.16 -5.00 29.06
N GLU A 15 -3.96 -5.27 30.08
CA GLU A 15 -3.51 -5.87 31.35
C GLU A 15 -2.94 -7.28 31.16
N LYS A 16 -3.54 -8.07 30.25
CA LYS A 16 -3.05 -9.40 29.84
C LYS A 16 -1.85 -9.34 28.89
N LYS A 17 -1.38 -8.16 28.50
CA LYS A 17 -0.30 -7.94 27.51
C LYS A 17 -0.62 -8.54 26.13
N GLU A 18 -1.91 -8.61 25.81
CA GLU A 18 -2.42 -9.08 24.52
C GLU A 18 -2.44 -7.92 23.51
N TYR A 19 -1.25 -7.41 23.16
CA TYR A 19 -1.12 -6.16 22.40
C TYR A 19 -1.81 -6.20 21.03
N TRP A 20 -1.85 -7.36 20.38
CA TRP A 20 -2.57 -7.53 19.11
C TRP A 20 -4.08 -7.32 19.28
N TRP A 21 -4.68 -7.95 20.29
CA TRP A 21 -6.11 -7.84 20.57
C TRP A 21 -6.48 -6.45 21.11
N TRP A 22 -5.62 -5.86 21.94
CA TRP A 22 -5.75 -4.47 22.36
C TRP A 22 -5.73 -3.52 21.17
N ALA A 23 -4.77 -3.69 20.26
CA ALA A 23 -4.66 -2.89 19.04
C ALA A 23 -5.91 -3.08 18.17
N GLU A 24 -6.43 -4.30 18.05
CA GLU A 24 -7.63 -4.57 17.27
C GLU A 24 -8.89 -3.90 17.86
N LYS A 25 -9.02 -3.88 19.19
CA LYS A 25 -10.15 -3.27 19.90
C LYS A 25 -10.06 -1.74 19.98
N SER A 26 -8.85 -1.18 20.01
CA SER A 26 -8.60 0.27 20.14
C SER A 26 -8.67 1.07 18.82
N ARG A 27 -9.01 0.42 17.70
CA ARG A 27 -9.02 1.06 16.38
C ARG A 27 -10.09 2.14 16.26
N SER A 28 -9.71 3.23 15.59
CA SER A 28 -10.66 4.25 15.13
C SER A 28 -11.54 3.75 13.98
N ALA A 29 -12.70 4.39 13.78
CA ALA A 29 -13.58 4.13 12.63
C ALA A 29 -12.83 4.27 11.29
N ARG A 30 -11.88 5.21 11.20
CA ARG A 30 -11.02 5.41 10.02
C ARG A 30 -10.16 4.17 9.70
N LEU A 31 -9.52 3.57 10.71
CA LEU A 31 -8.72 2.36 10.51
C LEU A 31 -9.58 1.16 10.12
N ASN A 32 -10.82 1.09 10.60
CA ASN A 32 -11.77 0.05 10.19
C ASN A 32 -12.20 0.23 8.73
N TYR A 33 -12.42 1.47 8.28
CA TYR A 33 -12.68 1.77 6.86
C TYR A 33 -11.50 1.34 5.98
N LEU A 34 -10.29 1.77 6.33
CA LEU A 34 -9.09 1.54 5.54
C LEU A 34 -8.74 0.04 5.40
N ARG A 35 -9.23 -0.86 6.26
CA ARG A 35 -9.06 -2.32 6.06
C ARG A 35 -9.71 -2.85 4.78
N LYS A 36 -10.73 -2.17 4.25
CA LYS A 36 -11.28 -2.49 2.92
C LYS A 36 -10.30 -2.14 1.80
N ALA A 37 -9.49 -1.09 2.01
CA ALA A 37 -8.52 -0.56 1.06
C ALA A 37 -7.14 -1.21 1.19
N VAL A 38 -6.85 -1.93 2.28
CA VAL A 38 -5.63 -2.74 2.38
C VAL A 38 -5.73 -3.85 1.36
N TRP A 39 -5.06 -3.63 0.23
CA TRP A 39 -4.78 -4.64 -0.78
C TRP A 39 -4.40 -5.92 -0.08
N SER A 40 -5.07 -7.04 -0.38
CA SER A 40 -4.56 -8.33 0.08
C SER A 40 -3.15 -8.45 -0.50
N LYS A 41 -2.13 -8.36 0.36
CA LYS A 41 -0.78 -8.82 -0.01
C LYS A 41 -1.01 -10.19 -0.65
N ALA A 42 -0.53 -10.34 -1.88
CA ALA A 42 -0.99 -11.27 -2.92
C ALA A 42 -0.94 -12.78 -2.58
N THR A 43 -1.58 -13.20 -1.49
CA THR A 43 -1.51 -14.57 -0.96
C THR A 43 -2.83 -14.98 -0.31
N LYS A 44 -3.94 -14.90 -1.06
CA LYS A 44 -4.83 -16.08 -1.10
C LYS A 44 -4.29 -16.93 -2.25
N GLY A 45 -3.38 -17.85 -1.96
CA GLY A 45 -2.50 -18.56 -2.90
C GLY A 45 -3.00 -18.61 -4.35
N SER A 46 -2.49 -17.68 -5.18
CA SER A 46 -2.79 -17.59 -6.63
C SER A 46 -4.29 -17.55 -7.01
N SER A 47 -5.17 -17.14 -6.10
CA SER A 47 -6.60 -16.99 -6.38
C SER A 47 -6.86 -15.72 -7.18
N PHE A 48 -7.65 -15.83 -8.24
CA PHE A 48 -8.17 -14.68 -8.98
C PHE A 48 -9.04 -13.83 -8.06
N LEU A 49 -8.76 -12.52 -8.01
CA LEU A 49 -9.53 -11.55 -7.24
C LEU A 49 -10.24 -10.63 -8.25
N PRO A 50 -11.57 -10.77 -8.42
CA PRO A 50 -12.33 -9.94 -9.34
C PRO A 50 -12.11 -8.44 -9.09
N GLY A 51 -11.80 -7.69 -10.14
CA GLY A 51 -11.54 -6.25 -10.07
C GLY A 51 -10.11 -5.87 -9.66
N ILE A 52 -9.20 -6.84 -9.49
CA ILE A 52 -7.77 -6.56 -9.31
C ILE A 52 -7.03 -6.84 -10.61
N GLU A 53 -6.31 -5.84 -11.10
CA GLU A 53 -5.52 -5.90 -12.33
C GLU A 53 -4.04 -5.62 -12.07
N VAL A 54 -3.19 -6.05 -12.99
CA VAL A 54 -1.75 -5.76 -12.95
C VAL A 54 -1.52 -4.34 -13.47
N CYS A 55 -0.97 -3.47 -12.64
CA CYS A 55 -0.49 -2.16 -13.08
C CYS A 55 0.74 -2.32 -13.96
N THR A 56 0.71 -1.78 -15.18
CA THR A 56 1.79 -1.87 -16.18
C THR A 56 2.54 -0.55 -16.39
N ASP A 57 2.15 0.53 -15.69
CA ASP A 57 2.70 1.87 -15.91
C ASP A 57 4.21 1.94 -15.67
N SER A 58 4.70 1.33 -14.59
CA SER A 58 6.14 1.31 -14.29
C SER A 58 6.94 0.62 -15.40
N MET A 59 6.44 -0.51 -15.92
CA MET A 59 7.09 -1.24 -17.02
C MET A 59 7.13 -0.38 -18.28
N ARG A 60 6.00 0.22 -18.64
CA ARG A 60 5.88 1.08 -19.82
C ARG A 60 6.82 2.29 -19.75
N LEU A 61 6.78 3.04 -18.64
CA LEU A 61 7.59 4.25 -18.45
C LEU A 61 9.10 3.94 -18.41
N TYR A 62 9.49 2.83 -17.78
CA TYR A 62 10.88 2.39 -17.84
C TYR A 62 11.30 2.06 -19.28
N THR A 63 10.51 1.26 -20.00
CA THR A 63 10.82 0.87 -21.38
C THR A 63 10.92 2.07 -22.31
N GLU A 64 10.06 3.07 -22.16
CA GLU A 64 10.15 4.34 -22.91
C GLU A 64 11.54 4.97 -22.75
N LYS A 65 12.01 5.16 -21.51
CA LYS A 65 13.31 5.80 -21.27
C LYS A 65 14.49 4.95 -21.70
N PHE A 66 14.40 3.62 -21.52
CA PHE A 66 15.45 2.70 -21.96
C PHE A 66 15.58 2.64 -23.49
N ARG A 67 14.50 2.87 -24.25
CA ARG A 67 14.54 2.89 -25.72
C ARG A 67 15.29 4.10 -26.28
N GLU A 68 15.25 5.22 -25.56
CA GLU A 68 15.93 6.47 -25.93
C GLU A 68 17.38 6.54 -25.46
N ALA A 69 17.82 5.57 -24.66
CA ALA A 69 19.14 5.60 -24.06
C ALA A 69 20.24 5.39 -25.11
N ASP A 70 21.35 6.12 -24.96
CA ASP A 70 22.54 5.90 -25.76
C ASP A 70 23.11 4.50 -25.42
N PRO A 71 23.35 3.61 -26.41
CA PRO A 71 23.96 2.30 -26.19
C PRO A 71 25.31 2.35 -25.47
N ALA A 72 26.04 3.47 -25.55
CA ALA A 72 27.31 3.68 -24.86
C ALA A 72 27.14 4.20 -23.41
N GLU A 73 25.95 4.62 -22.99
CA GLU A 73 25.71 5.09 -21.63
C GLU A 73 25.85 3.93 -20.63
N ALA A 74 26.48 4.21 -19.48
CA ALA A 74 26.54 3.25 -18.40
C ALA A 74 25.13 2.91 -17.91
N PHE A 75 24.78 1.63 -17.89
CA PHE A 75 23.45 1.13 -17.53
C PHE A 75 22.87 1.74 -16.24
N ILE A 76 23.70 2.00 -15.23
CA ILE A 76 23.25 2.58 -13.96
C ILE A 76 22.71 4.00 -14.14
N ILE A 77 23.30 4.78 -15.05
CA ILE A 77 22.86 6.14 -15.38
C ILE A 77 21.53 6.05 -16.13
N THR A 78 21.43 5.17 -17.13
CA THR A 78 20.16 4.93 -17.84
C THR A 78 19.05 4.54 -16.88
N ARG A 79 19.33 3.62 -15.95
CA ARG A 79 18.37 3.19 -14.92
C ARG A 79 17.95 4.33 -14.00
N ALA A 80 18.89 5.16 -13.56
CA ALA A 80 18.58 6.32 -12.73
C ALA A 80 17.67 7.32 -13.46
N ARG A 81 17.94 7.58 -14.75
CA ARG A 81 17.11 8.45 -15.60
C ARG A 81 15.72 7.84 -15.85
N ALA A 82 15.65 6.54 -16.10
CA ALA A 82 14.37 5.83 -16.25
C ALA A 82 13.55 5.85 -14.95
N PHE A 83 14.20 5.74 -13.79
CA PHE A 83 13.53 5.86 -12.50
C PHE A 83 12.98 7.27 -12.27
N ALA A 84 13.77 8.31 -12.56
CA ALA A 84 13.30 9.69 -12.49
C ALA A 84 12.11 9.92 -13.44
N HIS A 85 12.21 9.49 -14.70
CA HIS A 85 11.12 9.58 -15.68
C HIS A 85 9.85 8.88 -15.20
N MET A 86 9.99 7.70 -14.59
CA MET A 86 8.85 7.00 -14.01
C MET A 86 8.21 7.82 -12.87
N LEU A 87 9.00 8.32 -11.93
CA LEU A 87 8.48 9.11 -10.80
C LEU A 87 7.79 10.41 -11.24
N ASP A 88 8.29 11.06 -12.29
CA ASP A 88 7.73 12.31 -12.82
C ASP A 88 6.40 12.10 -13.57
N ASN A 89 6.16 10.89 -14.10
CA ASN A 89 5.04 10.62 -15.02
C ASN A 89 4.05 9.55 -14.52
N ILE A 90 4.36 8.81 -13.45
CA ILE A 90 3.48 7.77 -12.94
C ILE A 90 2.18 8.39 -12.40
N PRO A 91 1.00 7.81 -12.70
CA PRO A 91 -0.25 8.26 -12.12
C PRO A 91 -0.22 8.15 -10.60
N ILE A 92 -0.49 9.27 -9.92
CA ILE A 92 -0.63 9.31 -8.47
C ILE A 92 -2.12 9.27 -8.09
N PHE A 93 -2.42 8.59 -6.99
CA PHE A 93 -3.76 8.55 -6.43
C PHE A 93 -3.70 8.72 -4.91
N ILE A 94 -4.76 9.29 -4.35
CA ILE A 94 -4.91 9.46 -2.91
C ILE A 94 -6.03 8.52 -2.47
N ILE A 95 -5.68 7.58 -1.59
CA ILE A 95 -6.64 6.65 -1.02
C ILE A 95 -7.53 7.41 -0.04
N ASP A 96 -8.85 7.24 -0.20
CA ASP A 96 -9.84 7.86 0.67
C ASP A 96 -9.58 7.53 2.15
N HIS A 97 -9.74 8.56 3.00
CA HIS A 97 -9.45 8.53 4.42
C HIS A 97 -7.99 8.18 4.84
N SER A 98 -7.06 8.00 3.89
CA SER A 98 -5.65 7.80 4.23
C SER A 98 -5.01 9.12 4.69
N ARG A 99 -4.14 9.02 5.70
CA ARG A 99 -3.29 10.15 6.14
C ARG A 99 -1.83 9.99 5.72
N ILE A 100 -1.43 8.78 5.34
CA ILE A 100 -0.12 8.48 4.79
C ILE A 100 -0.33 8.37 3.28
N VAL A 101 0.35 9.24 2.53
CA VAL A 101 0.22 9.33 1.08
C VAL A 101 1.48 8.75 0.43
N GLY A 102 1.27 7.97 -0.62
CA GLY A 102 2.32 7.20 -1.30
C GLY A 102 1.82 5.80 -1.63
N TYR A 103 2.18 5.31 -2.81
CA TYR A 103 1.89 3.97 -3.31
C TYR A 103 3.20 3.32 -3.78
#